data_AF-A0A9E0KHP6-F1
#
_entry.id   AF-A0A9E0KHP6-F1
#
_cell.length_a   1.000
_cell.length_b   1.000
_cell.length_c   1.000
_cell.angle_alpha   90.00
_cell.angle_beta   90.00
_cell.angle_gamma   90.00
#
_symmetry.space_group_name_H-M   'P 1'
#
loop_
_entity.id
_entity.type
_entity.pdbx_description
1 polymer ?
#
loop_
_entity_poly.entity_id
_entity_poly.type
_entity_poly.pdbx_seq_one_letter_code
_entity_poly.pdbx_strand_id
1 'polypeptide(L)'
;PEHTNDEVLNLMRKPSFEYFETFVKLFNEVNKQHHLNQQLIPYFISSHPGCKQQHMAELAAKTKALDFKLEQVQDFTPTPMTLATEMYYTGIHPYTLEKISAPNTPQQKLNQRKFFFWYQKEYKNEIINDLKKMNRMDLIKKLYP
;
A
#
# COMPACT_ATOMS: atom_id res chain seq x y z
N PRO A 1 -9.52 1.02 -3.85
CA PRO A 1 -8.88 1.90 -2.84
C PRO A 1 -7.38 1.92 -3.11
N GLU A 2 -6.72 3.00 -2.72
CA GLU A 2 -5.33 3.34 -3.09
C GLU A 2 -4.30 2.82 -2.06
N HIS A 3 -4.78 2.11 -1.02
CA HIS A 3 -3.98 1.37 -0.03
C HIS A 3 -4.76 0.13 0.43
N THR A 4 -4.16 -0.72 1.26
CA THR A 4 -4.80 -1.98 1.76
C THR A 4 -4.97 -2.04 3.27
N ASN A 5 -4.48 -1.04 3.99
CA ASN A 5 -4.41 -0.99 5.44
C ASN A 5 -5.44 0.04 5.91
N ASP A 6 -6.31 -0.34 6.84
CA ASP A 6 -7.47 0.47 7.21
C ASP A 6 -7.08 1.77 7.92
N GLU A 7 -5.98 1.80 8.69
CA GLU A 7 -5.49 3.04 9.30
C GLU A 7 -5.14 4.08 8.24
N VAL A 8 -4.42 3.64 7.19
CA VAL A 8 -4.04 4.51 6.07
C VAL A 8 -5.26 4.89 5.23
N LEU A 9 -6.16 3.94 4.97
CA LEU A 9 -7.38 4.19 4.20
C LEU A 9 -8.33 5.16 4.89
N ASN A 10 -8.46 5.09 6.22
CA ASN A 10 -9.24 6.04 7.00
C ASN A 10 -8.68 7.47 6.85
N LEU A 11 -7.34 7.63 6.91
CA LEU A 11 -6.69 8.93 6.65
C LEU A 11 -6.88 9.40 5.21
N MET A 12 -6.95 8.48 4.24
CA MET A 12 -7.30 8.77 2.84
C MET A 12 -8.81 9.02 2.63
N ARG A 13 -9.64 8.82 3.66
CA ARG A 13 -11.12 8.84 3.61
C ARG A 13 -11.67 7.85 2.59
N LYS A 14 -11.09 6.66 2.54
CA LYS A 14 -11.46 5.57 1.64
C LYS A 14 -12.06 4.40 2.44
N PRO A 15 -12.97 3.64 1.83
CA PRO A 15 -13.52 2.44 2.47
C PRO A 15 -12.45 1.35 2.60
N SER A 16 -12.73 0.35 3.44
CA SER A 16 -11.84 -0.79 3.67
C SER A 16 -11.47 -1.53 2.39
N PHE A 17 -10.29 -2.13 2.39
CA PHE A 17 -9.80 -2.96 1.29
C PHE A 17 -10.65 -4.22 1.05
N GLU A 18 -11.40 -4.68 2.04
CA GLU A 18 -12.29 -5.86 1.92
C GLU A 18 -13.33 -5.72 0.79
N TYR A 19 -13.81 -4.49 0.56
CA TYR A 19 -14.72 -4.22 -0.57
C TYR A 19 -14.03 -4.43 -1.92
N PHE A 20 -12.73 -4.13 -2.01
CA PHE A 20 -11.95 -4.40 -3.22
C PHE A 20 -11.75 -5.90 -3.41
N GLU A 21 -11.46 -6.65 -2.35
CA GLU A 21 -11.34 -8.11 -2.43
C GLU A 21 -12.66 -8.76 -2.88
N THR A 22 -13.79 -8.25 -2.38
CA THR A 22 -15.13 -8.68 -2.79
C THR A 22 -15.38 -8.36 -4.26
N PHE A 23 -15.01 -7.16 -4.69
CA PHE A 23 -15.10 -6.76 -6.10
C PHE A 23 -14.23 -7.63 -7.01
N VAL A 24 -12.99 -7.94 -6.63
CA VAL A 24 -12.09 -8.81 -7.40
C VAL A 24 -12.69 -10.20 -7.59
N LYS A 25 -13.29 -10.78 -6.53
CA LYS A 25 -13.98 -12.08 -6.63
C LYS A 25 -15.12 -12.03 -7.64
N LEU A 26 -16.00 -11.04 -7.53
CA LEU A 26 -17.11 -10.85 -8.46
C LEU A 26 -16.64 -10.61 -9.90
N PHE A 27 -15.63 -9.77 -10.09
CA PHE A 27 -15.05 -9.48 -11.39
C PHE A 27 -14.48 -10.74 -12.06
N ASN A 28 -13.74 -11.56 -11.32
CA ASN A 28 -13.17 -12.79 -11.85
C ASN A 28 -14.25 -13.82 -12.19
N GLU A 29 -15.31 -13.90 -11.39
CA GLU A 29 -16.46 -14.76 -11.67
C GLU A 29 -17.16 -14.36 -12.97
N VAL A 30 -17.50 -13.08 -13.13
CA VAL A 30 -18.15 -12.55 -14.33
C VAL A 30 -17.27 -12.72 -15.57
N ASN A 31 -15.96 -12.42 -15.48
CA ASN A 31 -15.03 -12.65 -16.58
C ASN A 31 -15.02 -14.11 -17.03
N LYS A 32 -14.97 -15.03 -16.07
CA LYS A 32 -14.98 -16.46 -16.36
C LYS A 32 -16.30 -16.92 -16.99
N GLN A 33 -17.44 -16.45 -16.46
CA GLN A 33 -18.77 -16.78 -16.98
C GLN A 33 -18.97 -16.33 -18.44
N HIS A 34 -18.43 -15.17 -18.80
CA HIS A 34 -18.58 -14.60 -20.14
C HIS A 34 -17.36 -14.82 -21.05
N HIS A 35 -16.39 -15.65 -20.64
CA HIS A 35 -15.15 -15.90 -21.39
C HIS A 35 -14.40 -14.62 -21.79
N LEU A 36 -14.43 -13.61 -20.93
CA LEU A 36 -13.75 -12.35 -21.11
C LEU A 36 -12.31 -12.44 -20.59
N ASN A 37 -11.39 -11.72 -21.25
CA ASN A 37 -9.98 -11.63 -20.86
C ASN A 37 -9.64 -10.23 -20.31
N GLN A 38 -10.53 -9.66 -19.50
CA GLN A 38 -10.29 -8.35 -18.88
C GLN A 38 -9.37 -8.51 -17.67
N GLN A 39 -8.58 -7.48 -17.40
CA GLN A 39 -7.65 -7.46 -16.27
C GLN A 39 -7.94 -6.25 -15.38
N LEU A 40 -7.77 -6.44 -14.08
CA LEU A 40 -7.80 -5.34 -13.11
C LEU A 40 -6.39 -4.78 -12.98
N ILE A 41 -6.27 -3.47 -13.17
CA ILE A 41 -5.01 -2.74 -12.95
C ILE A 41 -5.26 -1.79 -11.77
N PRO A 42 -4.92 -2.19 -10.53
CA PRO A 42 -5.10 -1.34 -9.38
C PRO A 42 -3.99 -0.28 -9.29
N TYR A 43 -4.35 0.88 -8.76
CA TYR A 43 -3.45 1.98 -8.50
C TYR A 43 -3.24 2.15 -6.99
N PHE A 44 -1.99 2.14 -6.54
CA PHE A 44 -1.64 2.24 -5.11
C PHE A 44 -0.67 3.38 -4.83
N ILE A 45 -0.80 3.98 -3.65
CA ILE A 45 0.01 5.12 -3.19
C ILE A 45 0.91 4.70 -2.01
N SER A 46 2.22 4.96 -2.11
CA SER A 46 3.16 4.90 -0.97
C SER A 46 3.34 6.26 -0.32
N SER A 47 3.94 6.29 0.87
CA SER A 47 4.38 7.51 1.55
C SER A 47 3.27 8.50 1.93
N HIS A 48 2.01 8.05 1.95
CA HIS A 48 0.90 8.84 2.47
C HIS A 48 1.16 9.18 3.97
N PRO A 49 0.73 10.35 4.47
CA PRO A 49 0.76 10.65 5.90
C PRO A 49 0.10 9.53 6.72
N GLY A 50 0.74 9.11 7.81
CA GLY A 50 0.33 7.97 8.64
C GLY A 50 0.70 6.60 8.07
N CYS A 51 1.22 6.51 6.84
CA CYS A 51 1.73 5.26 6.30
C CYS A 51 3.08 4.91 6.93
N LYS A 52 3.15 3.72 7.55
CA LYS A 52 4.37 3.14 8.12
C LYS A 52 4.91 2.07 7.18
N GLN A 53 6.19 1.74 7.34
CA GLN A 53 6.83 0.69 6.53
C GLN A 53 6.14 -0.67 6.67
N GLN A 54 5.60 -0.99 7.85
CA GLN A 54 4.79 -2.19 8.07
C GLN A 54 3.52 -2.21 7.22
N HIS A 55 2.84 -1.08 7.02
CA HIS A 55 1.63 -1.02 6.21
C HIS A 55 1.94 -1.34 4.74
N MET A 56 3.10 -0.92 4.25
CA MET A 56 3.58 -1.25 2.91
C MET A 56 3.95 -2.73 2.77
N ALA A 57 4.52 -3.33 3.82
CA ALA A 57 4.80 -4.76 3.86
C ALA A 57 3.51 -5.61 3.81
N GLU A 58 2.48 -5.19 4.55
CA GLU A 58 1.16 -5.83 4.52
C GLU A 58 0.47 -5.64 3.17
N LEU A 59 0.61 -4.46 2.56
CA LEU A 59 0.16 -4.19 1.20
C LEU A 59 0.78 -5.16 0.21
N ALA A 60 2.12 -5.31 0.22
CA ALA A 60 2.81 -6.23 -0.66
C ALA A 60 2.33 -7.68 -0.51
N ALA A 61 2.09 -8.13 0.73
CA ALA A 61 1.60 -9.48 0.98
C ALA A 61 0.15 -9.68 0.49
N LYS A 62 -0.73 -8.70 0.69
CA LYS A 62 -2.13 -8.75 0.20
C LYS A 62 -2.19 -8.72 -1.33
N THR A 63 -1.44 -7.82 -1.98
CA THR A 63 -1.45 -7.72 -3.44
C THR A 63 -0.85 -8.96 -4.10
N LYS A 64 0.21 -9.54 -3.51
CA LYS A 64 0.73 -10.84 -3.94
C LYS A 64 -0.31 -11.95 -3.85
N ALA A 65 -1.08 -12.03 -2.75
CA ALA A 65 -2.11 -13.06 -2.58
C ALA A 65 -3.25 -12.95 -3.62
N LEU A 66 -3.48 -11.74 -4.13
CA LEU A 66 -4.43 -11.45 -5.21
C LEU A 66 -3.81 -11.54 -6.62
N ASP A 67 -2.56 -12.02 -6.72
CA ASP A 67 -1.76 -12.10 -7.96
C ASP A 67 -1.57 -10.76 -8.70
N PHE A 68 -1.60 -9.65 -7.96
CA PHE A 68 -1.30 -8.33 -8.52
C PHE A 68 0.19 -8.01 -8.44
N LYS A 69 0.82 -7.93 -9.61
CA LYS A 69 2.11 -7.26 -9.79
C LYS A 69 1.83 -5.80 -10.13
N LEU A 70 2.19 -4.92 -9.21
CA LEU A 70 1.81 -3.52 -9.30
C LEU A 70 2.72 -2.78 -10.28
N GLU A 71 2.16 -2.38 -11.42
CA GLU A 71 2.83 -1.51 -12.39
C GLU A 71 2.44 -0.05 -12.18
N GLN A 72 1.19 0.21 -11.80
CA GLN A 72 0.68 1.55 -11.51
C GLN A 72 0.83 1.86 -10.01
N VAL A 73 1.99 2.40 -9.67
CA VAL A 73 2.28 2.84 -8.31
C VAL A 73 2.71 4.29 -8.29
N GLN A 74 2.27 5.03 -7.29
CA GLN A 74 2.62 6.43 -7.11
C GLN A 74 3.16 6.67 -5.71
N ASP A 75 4.19 7.49 -5.62
CA ASP A 75 4.58 8.05 -4.34
C ASP A 75 3.70 9.26 -4.01
N PHE A 76 3.36 9.43 -2.74
CA PHE A 76 2.56 10.58 -2.32
C PHE A 76 3.25 11.90 -2.69
N THR A 77 2.53 12.72 -3.44
CA THR A 77 2.90 14.08 -3.81
C THR A 77 1.90 15.04 -3.17
N PRO A 78 2.34 15.95 -2.28
CA PRO A 78 1.45 16.92 -1.66
C PRO A 78 0.81 17.80 -2.73
N THR A 79 -0.51 17.71 -2.86
CA THR A 79 -1.32 18.56 -3.74
C THR A 79 -2.02 19.64 -2.91
N PRO A 80 -2.01 20.92 -3.34
CA PRO A 80 -2.69 21.99 -2.63
C PRO A 80 -4.17 21.67 -2.37
N MET A 81 -4.74 22.26 -1.32
CA MET A 81 -6.16 22.09 -0.93
C MET A 81 -6.56 20.65 -0.57
N THR A 82 -5.62 19.79 -0.17
CA THR A 82 -5.93 18.44 0.32
C THR A 82 -5.59 18.26 1.79
N LEU A 83 -6.42 17.47 2.48
CA LEU A 83 -6.22 17.08 3.87
C LEU A 83 -4.88 16.36 4.08
N ALA A 84 -4.50 15.51 3.12
CA ALA A 84 -3.22 14.79 3.16
C ALA A 84 -2.04 15.77 3.13
N THR A 85 -2.11 16.84 2.35
CA THR A 85 -1.07 17.87 2.33
C THR A 85 -0.97 18.62 3.65
N GLU A 86 -2.10 18.95 4.28
CA GLU A 86 -2.12 19.55 5.61
C GLU A 86 -1.47 18.63 6.66
N MET A 87 -1.83 17.34 6.67
CA MET A 87 -1.20 16.34 7.54
C MET A 87 0.31 16.19 7.25
N TYR A 88 0.70 16.23 5.99
CA TYR A 88 2.09 16.09 5.57
C TYR A 88 2.97 17.23 6.08
N TYR A 89 2.51 18.48 5.98
CA TYR A 89 3.29 19.66 6.39
C TYR A 89 3.20 19.97 7.88
N THR A 90 2.04 19.79 8.50
CA THR A 90 1.84 20.10 9.92
C THR A 90 2.25 18.96 10.85
N GLY A 91 2.25 17.71 10.34
CA GLY A 91 2.42 16.52 11.16
C GLY A 91 1.26 16.26 12.13
N ILE A 92 0.09 16.85 11.87
CA ILE A 92 -1.09 16.78 12.74
C ILE A 92 -2.32 16.47 11.88
N HIS A 93 -3.21 15.60 12.37
CA HIS A 93 -4.52 15.42 11.80
C HIS A 93 -5.45 16.58 12.20
N PRO A 94 -5.95 17.41 11.27
CA PRO A 94 -6.53 18.72 11.63
C PRO A 94 -7.87 18.64 12.36
N TYR A 95 -8.58 17.51 12.28
CA TYR A 95 -9.85 17.32 12.99
C TYR A 95 -9.69 16.71 14.39
N THR A 96 -8.69 15.85 14.58
CA THR A 96 -8.48 15.12 15.84
C THR A 96 -7.32 15.67 16.66
N LEU A 97 -6.48 16.51 16.04
CA LEU A 97 -5.26 17.08 16.59
C LEU A 97 -4.20 16.04 16.98
N GLU A 98 -4.36 14.80 16.53
CA GLU A 98 -3.40 13.74 16.75
C GLU A 98 -2.15 13.92 15.88
N LYS A 99 -0.99 13.53 16.42
CA LYS A 99 0.26 13.57 15.67
C LYS A 99 0.27 12.50 14.58
N ILE A 100 0.55 12.92 13.35
CA ILE A 100 0.69 12.05 12.18
C ILE A 100 2.10 12.16 11.64
N SER A 101 2.83 11.05 11.58
CA SER A 101 4.12 10.98 10.91
C SER A 101 3.93 10.82 9.40
N ALA A 102 4.66 11.58 8.60
CA ALA A 102 4.71 11.42 7.16
C ALA A 102 6.14 11.10 6.68
N PRO A 103 6.32 10.15 5.75
CA PRO A 103 7.60 9.92 5.09
C PRO A 103 7.99 11.14 4.23
N ASN A 104 8.95 11.93 4.70
CA ASN A 104 9.35 13.19 4.05
C ASN A 104 10.80 13.18 3.55
N THR A 105 11.63 12.26 4.00
CA THR A 105 12.99 12.08 3.48
C THR A 105 13.01 11.13 2.28
N PRO A 106 13.94 11.30 1.31
CA PRO A 106 14.11 10.38 0.19
C PRO A 106 14.29 8.93 0.63
N GLN A 107 15.04 8.69 1.71
CA GLN A 107 15.28 7.35 2.23
C GLN A 107 14.01 6.71 2.80
N GLN A 108 13.19 7.45 3.56
CA GLN A 108 11.92 6.93 4.08
C GLN A 108 10.95 6.59 2.94
N LYS A 109 10.86 7.45 1.93
CA LYS A 109 10.03 7.22 0.74
C LYS A 109 10.48 5.99 -0.03
N LEU A 110 11.80 5.83 -0.24
CA LEU A 110 12.36 4.65 -0.90
C LEU A 110 12.10 3.36 -0.12
N ASN A 111 12.26 3.40 1.22
CA ASN A 111 12.01 2.25 2.10
C ASN A 111 10.56 1.76 2.04
N GLN A 112 9.61 2.65 1.74
CA GLN A 112 8.21 2.27 1.50
C GLN A 112 7.98 1.79 0.08
N ARG A 113 8.44 2.56 -0.91
CA ARG A 113 8.22 2.29 -2.34
C ARG A 113 8.73 0.92 -2.76
N LYS A 114 9.85 0.44 -2.22
CA LYS A 114 10.43 -0.86 -2.58
C LYS A 114 9.49 -2.06 -2.36
N PHE A 115 8.55 -1.97 -1.41
CA PHE A 115 7.59 -3.04 -1.16
C PHE A 115 6.62 -3.27 -2.33
N PHE A 116 6.37 -2.26 -3.16
CA PHE A 116 5.60 -2.46 -4.39
C PHE A 116 6.28 -3.43 -5.36
N PHE A 117 7.60 -3.47 -5.33
CA PHE A 117 8.44 -4.25 -6.23
C PHE A 117 8.99 -5.50 -5.56
N TRP A 118 8.24 -6.10 -4.63
CA TRP A 118 8.65 -7.29 -3.88
C TRP A 118 9.12 -8.48 -4.75
N TYR A 119 8.68 -8.53 -6.02
CA TYR A 119 9.02 -9.56 -7.00
C TYR A 119 10.35 -9.31 -7.73
N GLN A 120 10.92 -8.10 -7.64
CA GLN A 120 12.22 -7.79 -8.23
C GLN A 120 13.35 -8.31 -7.34
N LYS A 121 14.38 -8.90 -7.96
CA LYS A 121 15.48 -9.56 -7.23
C LYS A 121 16.30 -8.55 -6.44
N GLU A 122 16.47 -7.34 -6.99
CA GLU A 122 17.23 -6.25 -6.37
C GLU A 122 16.71 -5.90 -4.96
N TYR A 123 15.38 -5.88 -4.76
CA TYR A 123 14.77 -5.49 -3.48
C TYR A 123 14.58 -6.65 -2.49
N LYS A 124 14.69 -7.91 -2.93
CA LYS A 124 14.37 -9.08 -2.11
C LYS A 124 15.14 -9.13 -0.80
N ASN A 125 16.46 -8.98 -0.85
CA ASN A 125 17.32 -9.07 0.34
C ASN A 125 17.05 -7.93 1.32
N GLU A 126 16.84 -6.72 0.81
CA GLU A 126 16.49 -5.56 1.64
C GLU A 126 15.15 -5.72 2.33
N ILE A 127 14.12 -6.17 1.59
CA ILE A 127 12.78 -6.41 2.14
C ILE A 127 12.85 -7.47 3.24
N ILE A 128 13.56 -8.57 3.04
CA ILE A 128 13.74 -9.61 4.06
C ILE A 128 14.41 -9.04 5.31
N ASN A 129 15.47 -8.23 5.15
CA ASN A 129 16.17 -7.62 6.27
C ASN A 129 15.28 -6.65 7.06
N ASP A 130 14.48 -5.85 6.37
CA ASP A 130 13.55 -4.92 7.01
C ASP A 130 12.41 -5.65 7.73
N LEU A 131 11.88 -6.72 7.15
CA LEU A 131 10.87 -7.56 7.80
C LEU A 131 11.41 -8.26 9.04
N LYS A 132 12.68 -8.69 9.02
CA LYS A 132 13.35 -9.23 10.22
C LYS A 132 13.48 -8.17 11.31
N LYS A 133 13.91 -6.95 10.97
CA LYS A 133 14.00 -5.83 11.92
C LYS A 133 12.65 -5.46 12.54
N MET A 134 11.55 -5.62 11.79
CA MET A 134 10.19 -5.41 12.27
C MET A 134 9.58 -6.62 12.99
N ASN A 135 10.31 -7.72 13.15
CA ASN A 135 9.81 -9.00 13.69
C ASN A 135 8.60 -9.58 12.92
N ARG A 136 8.49 -9.30 11.60
CA ARG A 136 7.40 -9.75 10.72
C ARG A 136 7.77 -10.96 9.87
N MET A 137 8.21 -12.04 10.54
CA MET A 137 8.59 -13.29 9.88
C MET A 137 7.41 -13.96 9.16
N ASP A 138 6.18 -13.68 9.57
CA ASP A 138 4.94 -14.10 8.92
C ASP A 138 4.83 -13.55 7.49
N LEU A 139 5.21 -12.29 7.27
CA LEU A 139 5.16 -11.65 5.96
C LEU A 139 6.26 -12.16 5.04
N ILE A 140 7.42 -12.54 5.58
CA ILE A 140 8.50 -13.16 4.79
C ILE A 140 7.98 -14.44 4.14
N LYS A 141 7.30 -15.31 4.91
CA LYS A 141 6.74 -16.56 4.39
C LYS A 141 5.66 -16.33 3.32
N LYS A 142 4.86 -15.25 3.46
CA LYS A 142 3.84 -14.89 2.45
C LYS A 142 4.49 -14.36 1.17
N LEU A 143 5.49 -13.49 1.28
CA LEU A 143 6.16 -12.85 0.15
C LEU A 143 7.17 -13.77 -0.56
N TYR A 144 7.81 -14.68 0.16
CA TYR A 144 8.85 -15.58 -0.34
C TYR A 144 8.66 -16.99 0.26
N PRO A 145 7.60 -17.72 -0.17
CA PRO A 145 7.39 -19.11 0.23
C PRO A 145 8.48 -20.04 -0.32
#